data_AF-A0A7E4W2D1-F1
#
_entry.id   AF-A0A7E4W2D1-F1
#
_cell.length_a   1.000
_cell.length_b   1.000
_cell.length_c   1.000
_cell.angle_alpha   90.00
_cell.angle_beta   90.00
_cell.angle_gamma   90.00
#
_symmetry.space_group_name_H-M   'P 1'
#
loop_
_entity.id
_entity.type
_entity.pdbx_description
1 polymer ?
#
loop_
_entity_poly.entity_id
_entity_poly.type
_entity_poly.pdbx_seq_one_letter_code
_entity_poly.pdbx_strand_id
1 'polypeptide(L)'
;MLLFIFLFLVSSTSICIEAILPPEPIVVVPSAIRWDADNDIIVTPIATGSYPLALEATLIGKSASNSKRVTVASYNVQLYNQSSYHFQLSTKNRDRADDYELLVDLRGHEEYRSNILYGLPNLYSAKIETDKGYYKPGEDVTVRILPLTSSGEIFTDTLKLSLINEYGFQVLSTNVTANGGFIRKKLKLPEFIKKPCTWMIVVKPYINTNVAWLKFERLIKVGHYEMPKIFIATKTESMPNPDHANLTIEARYPHGKRVSGSIKINCHGRDTVIDQGGVGFALLSFLF
;
A
#
# COMPACT_ATOMS: atom_id res chain seq x y z
N MET A 1 85.86 -33.79 10.46
CA MET A 1 85.22 -33.74 9.13
C MET A 1 83.86 -34.41 9.28
N LEU A 2 82.89 -33.74 9.92
CA LEU A 2 81.77 -33.05 9.27
C LEU A 2 80.96 -33.98 8.35
N LEU A 3 79.79 -34.48 8.80
CA LEU A 3 78.51 -34.22 8.12
C LEU A 3 77.29 -34.81 8.86
N PHE A 4 76.45 -33.89 9.35
CA PHE A 4 74.98 -33.88 9.33
C PHE A 4 74.14 -34.90 10.12
N ILE A 5 73.73 -34.40 11.29
CA ILE A 5 72.51 -34.72 12.04
C ILE A 5 71.30 -34.23 11.23
N PHE A 6 70.39 -35.12 10.84
CA PHE A 6 69.05 -34.77 10.36
C PHE A 6 68.05 -35.05 11.49
N LEU A 7 67.82 -34.03 12.34
CA LEU A 7 66.73 -33.99 13.30
C LEU A 7 65.44 -33.69 12.53
N PHE A 8 64.52 -34.65 12.46
CA PHE A 8 63.15 -34.42 12.02
C PHE A 8 62.40 -33.66 13.13
N LEU A 9 62.40 -32.33 13.04
CA LEU A 9 61.43 -31.46 13.70
C LEU A 9 60.07 -31.67 13.04
N VAL A 10 59.23 -32.55 13.61
CA VAL A 10 57.79 -32.53 13.33
C VAL A 10 57.24 -31.36 14.13
N SER A 11 57.24 -30.18 13.51
CA SER A 11 56.52 -29.03 14.03
C SER A 11 55.04 -29.37 14.05
N SER A 12 54.48 -29.51 15.25
CA SER A 12 53.04 -29.51 15.49
C SER A 12 52.47 -28.15 15.08
N THR A 13 52.20 -27.97 13.78
CA THR A 13 51.36 -26.89 13.30
C THR A 13 49.96 -27.18 13.80
N SER A 14 49.63 -26.54 14.92
CA SER A 14 48.25 -26.42 15.39
C SER A 14 47.50 -25.66 14.31
N ILE A 15 46.80 -26.40 13.44
CA ILE A 15 45.84 -25.82 12.51
C ILE A 15 44.70 -25.32 13.39
N CYS A 16 44.77 -24.04 13.77
CA CYS A 16 43.59 -23.33 14.24
C CYS A 16 42.65 -23.25 13.04
N ILE A 17 41.73 -24.20 12.96
CA ILE A 17 40.53 -24.03 12.16
C ILE A 17 39.80 -22.88 12.83
N GLU A 18 39.93 -21.70 12.25
CA GLU A 18 39.11 -20.55 12.59
C GLU A 18 37.67 -21.01 12.37
N ALA A 19 36.95 -21.25 13.47
CA ALA A 19 35.55 -21.63 13.40
C ALA A 19 34.83 -20.44 12.75
N ILE A 20 34.49 -20.58 11.48
CA ILE A 20 33.61 -19.64 10.78
C ILE A 20 32.32 -19.66 11.59
N LEU A 21 32.07 -18.61 12.37
CA LEU A 21 30.83 -18.51 13.14
C LEU A 21 29.68 -18.64 12.14
N PRO A 22 28.68 -19.49 12.42
CA PRO A 22 27.50 -19.56 11.58
C PRO A 22 26.89 -18.14 11.53
N PRO A 23 26.52 -17.64 10.34
CA PRO A 23 25.93 -16.31 10.22
C PRO A 23 24.71 -16.19 11.12
N GLU A 24 24.58 -15.05 11.80
CA GLU A 24 23.44 -14.78 12.67
C GLU A 24 22.13 -14.78 11.85
N PRO A 25 21.08 -15.46 12.33
CA PRO A 25 19.80 -15.49 11.65
C PRO A 25 19.10 -14.13 11.77
N ILE A 26 18.62 -13.63 10.64
CA ILE A 26 17.74 -12.48 10.52
C ILE A 26 16.30 -12.99 10.49
N VAL A 27 15.48 -12.45 11.39
CA VAL A 27 14.03 -12.71 11.42
C VAL A 27 13.32 -11.52 10.79
N VAL A 28 12.60 -11.78 9.70
CA VAL A 28 11.76 -10.80 9.01
C VAL A 28 10.32 -11.04 9.44
N VAL A 29 9.74 -10.01 10.05
CA VAL A 29 8.37 -10.01 10.58
C VAL A 29 7.54 -8.93 9.91
N PRO A 30 6.20 -9.08 9.84
CA PRO A 30 5.34 -8.00 9.39
C PRO A 30 5.40 -6.84 10.37
N SER A 31 5.16 -5.62 9.89
CA SER A 31 5.12 -4.42 10.73
C SER A 31 3.96 -4.37 11.72
N ALA A 32 2.96 -5.24 11.54
CA ALA A 32 1.80 -5.39 12.39
C ALA A 32 1.25 -6.82 12.28
N ILE A 33 0.62 -7.30 13.35
CA ILE A 33 -0.03 -8.61 13.38
C ILE A 33 -1.50 -8.43 13.04
N ARG A 34 -1.96 -9.13 12.00
CA ARG A 34 -3.37 -9.16 11.64
C ARG A 34 -4.10 -10.19 12.49
N TRP A 35 -5.19 -9.76 13.11
CA TRP A 35 -6.15 -10.61 13.81
C TRP A 35 -6.89 -11.49 12.81
N ASP A 36 -7.22 -12.71 13.19
CA ASP A 36 -7.97 -13.63 12.35
C ASP A 36 -7.32 -13.85 10.95
N ALA A 37 -6.00 -13.96 10.94
CA ALA A 37 -5.19 -14.07 9.74
C ALA A 37 -4.00 -15.01 9.95
N ASP A 38 -3.44 -15.48 8.84
CA ASP A 38 -2.12 -16.11 8.85
C ASP A 38 -1.07 -15.01 8.64
N ASN A 39 -0.09 -14.93 9.53
CA ASN A 39 0.96 -13.92 9.52
C ASN A 39 2.28 -14.58 9.10
N ASP A 40 2.79 -14.18 7.94
CA ASP A 40 4.01 -14.70 7.34
C ASP A 40 5.26 -14.23 8.08
N ILE A 41 6.17 -15.15 8.41
CA ILE A 41 7.45 -14.88 9.05
C ILE A 41 8.54 -15.62 8.29
N ILE A 42 9.65 -14.92 8.05
CA ILE A 42 10.81 -15.47 7.33
C ILE A 42 12.02 -15.43 8.25
N VAL A 43 12.80 -16.51 8.27
CA VAL A 43 14.06 -16.60 9.00
C VAL A 43 15.18 -16.92 8.00
N THR A 44 16.25 -16.11 8.00
CA THR A 44 17.36 -16.19 7.03
C THR A 44 18.60 -15.45 7.52
N PRO A 45 19.83 -15.85 7.18
CA PRO A 45 20.19 -17.17 6.71
C PRO A 45 20.06 -18.19 7.85
N ILE A 46 19.76 -19.44 7.52
CA ILE A 46 19.84 -20.55 8.48
C ILE A 46 21.00 -21.43 8.03
N ALA A 47 22.18 -21.23 8.60
CA ALA A 47 23.31 -22.10 8.29
C ALA A 47 23.20 -23.41 9.07
N THR A 48 22.26 -24.27 8.69
CA THR A 48 22.24 -25.63 9.19
C THR A 48 23.38 -26.39 8.51
N GLY A 49 24.39 -26.82 9.27
CA GLY A 49 25.30 -27.87 8.82
C GLY A 49 24.54 -29.19 8.60
N SER A 50 25.22 -30.33 8.66
CA SER A 50 24.59 -31.66 8.52
C SER A 50 23.63 -32.06 9.65
N TYR A 51 23.37 -31.16 10.62
CA TYR A 51 22.55 -31.43 11.80
C TYR A 51 21.23 -30.65 11.75
N PRO A 52 20.12 -31.25 12.23
CA PRO A 52 18.85 -30.56 12.33
C PRO A 52 18.94 -29.36 13.27
N LEU A 53 18.34 -28.25 12.87
CA LEU A 53 18.14 -27.08 13.71
C LEU A 53 16.67 -27.00 14.14
N ALA A 54 16.43 -26.96 15.44
CA ALA A 54 15.09 -26.73 15.98
C ALA A 54 14.77 -25.24 15.90
N LEU A 55 13.66 -24.89 15.25
CA LEU A 55 13.07 -23.55 15.24
C LEU A 55 11.79 -23.59 16.05
N GLU A 56 11.72 -22.74 17.08
CA GLU A 56 10.52 -22.52 17.87
C GLU A 56 10.13 -21.04 17.80
N ALA A 57 8.93 -20.76 17.33
CA ALA A 57 8.40 -19.40 17.28
C ALA A 57 7.15 -19.30 18.15
N THR A 58 7.08 -18.27 18.99
CA THR A 58 5.95 -18.02 19.88
C THR A 58 5.51 -16.57 19.74
N LEU A 59 4.23 -16.39 19.40
CA LEU A 59 3.58 -15.08 19.36
C LEU A 59 2.86 -14.83 20.67
N ILE A 60 3.28 -13.80 21.39
CA ILE A 60 2.69 -13.38 22.66
C ILE A 60 1.84 -12.14 22.41
N GLY A 61 0.57 -12.19 22.81
CA GLY A 61 -0.33 -11.04 22.80
C GLY A 61 -0.44 -10.41 24.18
N LYS A 62 -0.56 -9.08 24.21
CA LYS A 62 -0.85 -8.28 25.40
C LYS A 62 -2.05 -7.38 25.11
N SER A 63 -3.13 -7.59 25.87
CA SER A 63 -4.30 -6.71 25.85
C SER A 63 -4.10 -5.52 26.77
N ALA A 64 -4.53 -4.33 26.34
CA ALA A 64 -4.47 -3.10 27.13
C ALA A 64 -5.28 -3.19 28.44
N SER A 65 -6.34 -4.01 28.49
CA SER A 65 -7.24 -4.05 29.65
C SER A 65 -6.69 -4.85 30.83
N ASN A 66 -5.96 -5.94 30.57
CA ASN A 66 -5.58 -6.90 31.62
C ASN A 66 -4.06 -7.01 31.82
N SER A 67 -3.24 -6.37 30.98
CA SER A 67 -1.76 -6.47 30.98
C SER A 67 -1.18 -7.91 30.98
N LYS A 68 -2.03 -8.93 30.91
CA LYS A 68 -1.67 -10.35 30.93
C LYS A 68 -1.10 -10.71 29.57
N ARG A 69 0.11 -11.27 29.59
CA ARG A 69 0.76 -11.87 28.42
C ARG A 69 0.13 -13.24 28.17
N VAL A 70 -0.35 -13.47 26.96
CA VAL A 70 -0.97 -14.74 26.57
C VAL A 70 -0.30 -15.22 25.28
N THR A 71 0.07 -16.50 25.23
CA THR A 71 0.52 -17.13 23.99
C THR A 71 -0.66 -17.24 23.03
N VAL A 72 -0.58 -16.55 21.90
CA VAL A 72 -1.64 -16.48 20.89
C VAL A 72 -1.45 -17.57 19.83
N ALA A 73 -0.20 -17.78 19.41
CA ALA A 73 0.18 -18.79 18.44
C ALA A 73 1.58 -19.29 18.74
N SER A 74 1.85 -20.55 18.40
CA SER A 74 3.19 -21.11 18.44
C SER A 74 3.43 -21.99 17.21
N TYR A 75 4.70 -22.16 16.87
CA TYR A 75 5.16 -22.94 15.75
C TYR A 75 6.47 -23.61 16.12
N ASN A 76 6.63 -24.90 15.79
CA ASN A 76 7.82 -25.68 16.07
C ASN A 76 8.14 -26.55 14.86
N VAL A 77 9.38 -26.52 14.38
CA VAL A 77 9.83 -27.35 13.27
C VAL A 77 11.32 -27.69 13.39
N GLN A 78 11.71 -28.80 12.78
CA GLN A 78 13.11 -29.17 12.58
C GLN A 78 13.53 -28.83 11.15
N LEU A 79 14.58 -28.04 11.00
CA LEU A 79 15.09 -27.53 9.73
C LEU A 79 16.33 -28.30 9.28
N TYR A 80 16.44 -28.51 7.96
CA TYR A 80 17.54 -29.25 7.34
C TYR A 80 17.99 -28.56 6.05
N ASN A 81 19.25 -28.18 5.99
CA ASN A 81 19.94 -27.66 4.81
C ASN A 81 19.15 -26.59 4.02
N GLN A 82 18.66 -25.55 4.72
CA GLN A 82 17.84 -24.49 4.13
C GLN A 82 18.48 -23.12 4.34
N SER A 83 18.66 -22.35 3.27
CA SER A 83 19.15 -20.98 3.37
C SER A 83 18.16 -20.04 4.05
N SER A 84 16.86 -20.29 3.89
CA SER A 84 15.79 -19.53 4.52
C SER A 84 14.59 -20.42 4.79
N TYR A 85 13.81 -20.05 5.81
CA TYR A 85 12.57 -20.75 6.14
C TYR A 85 11.40 -19.77 6.25
N HIS A 86 10.28 -20.15 5.64
CA HIS A 86 9.06 -19.35 5.61
C HIS A 86 7.94 -20.14 6.28
N PHE A 87 7.31 -19.53 7.29
CA PHE A 87 6.20 -20.14 8.02
C PHE A 87 5.15 -19.10 8.39
N GLN A 88 3.99 -19.59 8.80
CA GLN A 88 2.83 -18.77 9.16
C GLN A 88 2.45 -18.98 10.62
N LEU A 89 2.25 -17.89 11.34
CA LEU A 89 1.58 -17.89 12.64
C LEU A 89 0.12 -17.48 12.47
N SER A 90 -0.76 -18.45 12.71
CA SER A 90 -2.21 -18.23 12.57
C SER A 90 -2.80 -17.63 13.83
N THR A 91 -3.44 -16.47 13.69
CA THR A 91 -4.25 -15.81 14.73
C THR A 91 -5.74 -16.07 14.55
N LYS A 92 -6.11 -17.01 13.67
CA LYS A 92 -7.50 -17.38 13.38
C LYS A 92 -8.20 -17.93 14.63
N ASN A 93 -9.40 -17.42 14.90
CA ASN A 93 -10.19 -17.78 16.10
C ASN A 93 -9.42 -17.62 17.44
N ARG A 94 -8.47 -16.67 17.52
CA ARG A 94 -7.74 -16.37 18.75
C ARG A 94 -8.19 -15.05 19.36
N ASP A 95 -7.92 -14.87 20.65
CA ASP A 95 -8.16 -13.62 21.34
C ASP A 95 -7.34 -12.49 20.70
N ARG A 96 -8.01 -11.36 20.45
CA ARG A 96 -7.39 -10.17 19.89
C ARG A 96 -6.58 -9.47 20.99
N ALA A 97 -5.31 -9.22 20.72
CA ALA A 97 -4.47 -8.33 21.51
C ALA A 97 -4.16 -7.03 20.77
N ASP A 98 -3.86 -5.97 21.52
CA ASP A 98 -3.49 -4.66 20.99
C ASP A 98 -2.01 -4.63 20.59
N ASP A 99 -1.18 -5.27 21.39
CA ASP A 99 0.27 -5.37 21.21
C ASP A 99 0.69 -6.84 21.15
N TYR A 100 1.66 -7.12 20.29
CA TYR A 100 2.25 -8.43 20.11
C TYR A 100 3.76 -8.38 20.21
N GLU A 101 4.34 -9.50 20.62
CA GLU A 101 5.77 -9.73 20.65
C GLU A 101 6.04 -11.12 20.08
N LEU A 102 6.92 -11.20 19.08
CA LEU A 102 7.36 -12.46 18.51
C LEU A 102 8.68 -12.87 19.17
N LEU A 103 8.70 -14.10 19.67
CA LEU A 103 9.91 -14.78 20.12
C LEU A 103 10.25 -15.87 19.10
N VAL A 104 11.49 -15.91 18.66
CA VAL A 104 12.01 -16.98 17.79
C VAL A 104 13.28 -17.54 18.42
N ASP A 105 13.21 -18.78 18.87
CA ASP A 105 14.35 -19.55 19.35
C ASP A 105 14.86 -20.47 18.23
N LEU A 106 16.14 -20.34 17.92
CA LEU A 106 16.88 -21.17 16.98
C LEU A 106 18.03 -21.78 17.75
N ARG A 107 17.98 -23.10 17.96
CA ARG A 107 18.93 -23.79 18.84
C ARG A 107 20.39 -23.49 18.48
N GLY A 108 21.11 -22.83 19.38
CA GLY A 108 22.53 -22.46 19.16
C GLY A 108 22.74 -21.02 18.69
N HIS A 109 21.67 -20.24 18.59
CA HIS A 109 21.68 -18.80 18.39
C HIS A 109 20.99 -18.09 19.58
N GLU A 110 21.17 -16.78 19.68
CA GLU A 110 20.44 -15.97 20.64
C GLU A 110 18.94 -15.92 20.27
N GLU A 111 18.06 -15.93 21.28
CA GLU A 111 16.61 -15.78 21.07
C GLU A 111 16.35 -14.43 20.40
N TYR A 112 15.72 -14.47 19.22
CA TYR A 112 15.24 -13.26 18.60
C TYR A 112 13.95 -12.82 19.29
N ARG A 113 13.92 -11.54 19.67
CA ARG A 113 12.76 -10.87 20.25
C ARG A 113 12.41 -9.65 19.40
N SER A 114 11.19 -9.62 18.87
CA SER A 114 10.74 -8.47 18.09
C SER A 114 10.51 -7.25 18.98
N ASN A 115 10.57 -6.06 18.36
CA ASN A 115 9.89 -4.89 18.93
C ASN A 115 8.38 -5.15 19.03
N ILE A 116 7.67 -4.29 19.77
CA ILE A 116 6.21 -4.36 19.87
C ILE A 116 5.58 -4.22 18.48
N LEU A 117 4.78 -5.21 18.10
CA LEU A 117 4.01 -5.25 16.86
C LEU A 117 2.55 -4.92 17.17
N TYR A 118 1.96 -3.97 16.45
CA TYR A 118 0.56 -3.60 16.69
C TYR A 118 -0.42 -4.64 16.14
N GLY A 119 -1.50 -4.88 16.87
CA GLY A 119 -2.66 -5.64 16.44
C GLY A 119 -3.55 -4.87 15.47
N LEU A 120 -3.92 -5.50 14.37
CA LEU A 120 -4.77 -4.90 13.33
C LEU A 120 -5.87 -5.84 12.85
N PRO A 121 -7.05 -5.32 12.45
CA PRO A 121 -8.01 -6.08 11.69
C PRO A 121 -7.40 -6.66 10.41
N ASN A 122 -7.88 -7.82 9.98
CA ASN A 122 -7.54 -8.40 8.67
C ASN A 122 -8.21 -7.65 7.50
N LEU A 123 -8.24 -6.32 7.53
CA LEU A 123 -8.58 -5.50 6.37
C LEU A 123 -7.30 -5.20 5.61
N TYR A 124 -7.06 -5.90 4.51
CA TYR A 124 -5.85 -5.75 3.71
C TYR A 124 -6.03 -4.72 2.59
N SER A 125 -7.18 -4.72 1.93
CA SER A 125 -7.51 -3.75 0.88
C SER A 125 -8.98 -3.34 0.94
N ALA A 126 -9.31 -2.11 0.54
CA ALA A 126 -10.67 -1.74 0.21
C ALA A 126 -10.70 -1.00 -1.12
N LYS A 127 -11.32 -1.60 -2.14
CA LYS A 127 -11.53 -0.95 -3.44
C LYS A 127 -12.81 -0.13 -3.37
N ILE A 128 -12.69 1.17 -3.59
CA ILE A 128 -13.80 2.12 -3.52
C ILE A 128 -14.09 2.61 -4.93
N GLU A 129 -15.28 2.32 -5.42
CA GLU A 129 -15.79 2.78 -6.70
C GLU A 129 -17.01 3.68 -6.52
N THR A 130 -17.13 4.64 -7.42
CA THR A 130 -18.25 5.58 -7.48
C THR A 130 -18.90 5.48 -8.85
N ASP A 131 -20.18 5.82 -8.94
CA ASP A 131 -20.91 5.80 -10.22
C ASP A 131 -20.36 6.79 -11.26
N LYS A 132 -19.74 7.89 -10.81
CA LYS A 132 -19.06 8.87 -11.66
C LYS A 132 -17.93 9.58 -10.90
N GLY A 133 -17.08 10.31 -11.63
CA GLY A 133 -15.96 11.06 -11.05
C GLY A 133 -16.30 12.52 -10.67
N TYR A 134 -17.44 13.03 -11.16
CA TYR A 134 -17.85 14.42 -10.98
C TYR A 134 -19.34 14.50 -10.61
N TYR A 135 -19.65 15.28 -9.58
CA TYR A 135 -21.00 15.45 -9.04
C TYR A 135 -21.39 16.92 -8.97
N LYS A 136 -22.69 17.18 -9.14
CA LYS A 136 -23.30 18.48 -8.86
C LYS A 136 -23.62 18.60 -7.37
N PRO A 137 -23.68 19.83 -6.83
CA PRO A 137 -24.20 20.05 -5.49
C PRO A 137 -25.61 19.46 -5.33
N GLY A 138 -25.87 18.86 -4.18
CA GLY A 138 -27.14 18.20 -3.88
C GLY A 138 -27.32 16.81 -4.51
N GLU A 139 -26.38 16.30 -5.32
CA GLU A 139 -26.49 14.95 -5.87
C GLU A 139 -26.18 13.85 -4.83
N ASP A 140 -26.69 12.65 -5.11
CA ASP A 140 -26.33 11.43 -4.38
C ASP A 140 -25.12 10.77 -5.03
N VAL A 141 -24.07 10.55 -4.26
CA VAL A 141 -22.90 9.76 -4.67
C VAL A 141 -23.21 8.29 -4.37
N THR A 142 -23.28 7.44 -5.41
CA THR A 142 -23.43 6.00 -5.22
C THR A 142 -22.06 5.36 -5.12
N VAL A 143 -21.74 4.83 -3.93
CA VAL A 143 -20.46 4.20 -3.62
C VAL A 143 -20.62 2.68 -3.55
N ARG A 144 -19.69 1.96 -4.15
CA ARG A 144 -19.47 0.53 -3.98
C ARG A 144 -18.11 0.31 -3.33
N ILE A 145 -18.05 -0.49 -2.28
CA ILE A 145 -16.80 -0.80 -1.56
C ILE A 145 -16.64 -2.32 -1.56
N LEU A 146 -15.49 -2.81 -2.03
CA LEU A 146 -15.08 -4.20 -1.92
C LEU A 146 -13.94 -4.30 -0.90
N PRO A 147 -14.24 -4.64 0.36
CA PRO A 147 -13.23 -4.82 1.39
C PRO A 147 -12.72 -6.27 1.37
N LEU A 148 -11.40 -6.42 1.34
CA LEU A 148 -10.71 -7.70 1.19
C LEU A 148 -9.74 -7.96 2.33
N THR A 149 -9.66 -9.22 2.75
CA THR A 149 -8.69 -9.74 3.71
C THR A 149 -7.34 -10.03 3.04
N SER A 150 -6.32 -10.40 3.82
CA SER A 150 -5.03 -10.86 3.28
C SER A 150 -5.15 -12.14 2.44
N SER A 151 -6.16 -12.98 2.71
CA SER A 151 -6.50 -14.18 1.91
C SER A 151 -7.28 -13.86 0.63
N GLY A 152 -7.68 -12.61 0.42
CA GLY A 152 -8.53 -12.20 -0.70
C GLY A 152 -10.03 -12.47 -0.50
N GLU A 153 -10.43 -12.89 0.70
CA GLU A 153 -11.83 -13.07 1.08
C GLU A 153 -12.49 -11.73 1.44
N ILE A 154 -13.82 -11.71 1.50
CA ILE A 154 -14.55 -10.50 1.87
C ILE A 154 -14.40 -10.24 3.37
N PHE A 155 -13.93 -9.05 3.72
CA PHE A 155 -13.84 -8.62 5.11
C PHE A 155 -15.24 -8.31 5.67
N THR A 156 -15.65 -9.02 6.71
CA THR A 156 -17.02 -9.02 7.25
C THR A 156 -17.23 -8.11 8.46
N ASP A 157 -16.15 -7.71 9.13
CA ASP A 157 -16.18 -6.82 10.30
C ASP A 157 -16.65 -5.39 9.92
N THR A 158 -17.10 -4.64 10.93
CA THR A 158 -17.63 -3.28 10.75
C THR A 158 -16.55 -2.30 10.28
N LEU A 159 -16.86 -1.57 9.22
CA LEU A 159 -16.08 -0.45 8.68
C LEU A 159 -16.78 0.87 8.96
N LYS A 160 -15.99 1.93 9.09
CA LYS A 160 -16.43 3.32 9.13
C LYS A 160 -16.25 3.96 7.76
N LEU A 161 -17.35 4.38 7.15
CA LEU A 161 -17.41 5.14 5.91
C LEU A 161 -17.61 6.61 6.22
N SER A 162 -16.68 7.44 5.75
CA SER A 162 -16.68 8.89 5.97
C SER A 162 -16.65 9.65 4.66
N LEU A 163 -17.35 10.78 4.62
CA LEU A 163 -17.26 11.78 3.55
C LEU A 163 -16.56 13.01 4.11
N ILE A 164 -15.44 13.38 3.49
CA ILE A 164 -14.58 14.48 3.90
C ILE A 164 -14.59 15.54 2.82
N ASN A 165 -14.82 16.79 3.21
CA ASN A 165 -14.83 17.93 2.30
C ASN A 165 -13.41 18.41 1.95
N GLU A 166 -13.33 19.43 1.10
CA GLU A 166 -12.06 20.01 0.62
C GLU A 166 -11.19 20.64 1.73
N TYR A 167 -11.77 20.89 2.89
CA TYR A 167 -11.09 21.48 4.05
C TYR A 167 -10.64 20.42 5.06
N GLY A 168 -10.88 19.14 4.79
CA GLY A 168 -10.55 18.03 5.69
C GLY A 168 -11.59 17.77 6.78
N PHE A 169 -12.75 18.44 6.75
CA PHE A 169 -13.84 18.18 7.70
C PHE A 169 -14.65 16.97 7.28
N GLN A 170 -14.91 16.09 8.23
CA GLN A 170 -15.80 14.95 8.06
C GLN A 170 -17.26 15.42 8.12
N VAL A 171 -17.91 15.49 6.96
CA VAL A 171 -19.30 15.95 6.82
C VAL A 171 -20.29 14.83 7.13
N LEU A 172 -19.94 13.59 6.79
CA LEU A 172 -20.76 12.41 7.07
C LEU A 172 -19.89 11.29 7.59
N SER A 173 -20.43 10.51 8.52
CA SER A 173 -19.83 9.28 9.00
C SER A 173 -20.91 8.24 9.28
N THR A 174 -20.74 7.04 8.76
CA THR A 174 -21.66 5.93 8.97
C THR A 174 -20.93 4.61 9.07
N ASN A 175 -21.49 3.66 9.81
CA ASN A 175 -20.95 2.33 9.95
C ASN A 175 -21.53 1.43 8.87
N VAL A 176 -20.69 0.59 8.26
CA VAL A 176 -21.06 -0.31 7.18
C VAL A 176 -20.39 -1.66 7.37
N THR A 177 -21.08 -2.72 6.99
CA THR A 177 -20.57 -4.10 7.02
C THR A 177 -20.82 -4.74 5.65
N ALA A 178 -19.89 -5.58 5.22
CA ALA A 178 -20.09 -6.38 4.01
C ALA A 178 -20.89 -7.63 4.36
N ASN A 179 -21.97 -7.90 3.61
CA ASN A 179 -22.77 -9.11 3.77
C ASN A 179 -22.54 -10.03 2.57
N GLY A 180 -21.39 -10.71 2.54
CA GLY A 180 -21.01 -11.65 1.46
C GLY A 180 -20.78 -11.03 0.09
N GLY A 181 -20.63 -9.70 -0.01
CA GLY A 181 -20.47 -8.98 -1.27
C GLY A 181 -19.91 -7.57 -1.10
N PHE A 182 -20.08 -6.74 -2.13
CA PHE A 182 -19.74 -5.32 -2.04
C PHE A 182 -20.72 -4.58 -1.11
N ILE A 183 -20.19 -3.61 -0.37
CA ILE A 183 -21.00 -2.64 0.37
C ILE A 183 -21.51 -1.60 -0.62
N ARG A 184 -22.82 -1.35 -0.64
CA ARG A 184 -23.43 -0.29 -1.46
C ARG A 184 -24.03 0.78 -0.57
N LYS A 185 -23.63 2.04 -0.77
CA LYS A 185 -24.21 3.19 -0.05
C LYS A 185 -24.42 4.39 -0.97
N LYS A 186 -25.38 5.22 -0.59
CA LYS A 186 -25.60 6.54 -1.17
C LYS A 186 -25.17 7.59 -0.15
N LEU A 187 -24.35 8.54 -0.58
CA LEU A 187 -23.90 9.68 0.22
C LEU A 187 -24.50 10.95 -0.37
N LYS A 188 -25.27 11.69 0.41
CA LYS A 188 -25.87 12.95 -0.04
C LYS A 188 -24.84 14.07 0.02
N LEU A 189 -24.61 14.76 -1.09
CA LEU A 189 -23.79 15.96 -1.11
C LEU A 189 -24.59 17.18 -0.65
N PRO A 190 -23.95 18.20 -0.03
CA PRO A 190 -24.60 19.47 0.28
C PRO A 190 -25.13 20.15 -0.99
N GLU A 191 -26.25 20.84 -0.85
CA GLU A 191 -26.88 21.57 -1.97
C GLU A 191 -26.10 22.81 -2.41
N PHE A 192 -25.27 23.37 -1.53
CA PHE A 192 -24.53 24.58 -1.80
C PHE A 192 -23.02 24.36 -1.73
N ILE A 193 -22.34 24.60 -2.84
CA ILE A 193 -20.87 24.57 -2.96
C ILE A 193 -20.45 25.82 -3.74
N LYS A 194 -19.60 26.65 -3.14
CA LYS A 194 -19.22 27.96 -3.72
C LYS A 194 -18.38 27.85 -4.99
N LYS A 195 -17.52 26.84 -5.06
CA LYS A 195 -16.56 26.64 -6.16
C LYS A 195 -16.31 25.15 -6.38
N PRO A 196 -15.97 24.71 -7.60
CA PRO A 196 -15.56 23.34 -7.83
C PRO A 196 -14.42 22.92 -6.90
N CYS A 197 -14.57 21.79 -6.23
CA CYS A 197 -13.61 21.29 -5.25
C CYS A 197 -13.51 19.76 -5.27
N THR A 198 -12.50 19.24 -4.58
CA THR A 198 -12.26 17.80 -4.47
C THR A 198 -12.66 17.33 -3.08
N TRP A 199 -13.51 16.30 -3.04
CA TRP A 199 -13.97 15.65 -1.83
C TRP A 199 -13.36 14.25 -1.74
N MET A 200 -13.34 13.69 -0.55
CA MET A 200 -12.73 12.40 -0.28
C MET A 200 -13.70 11.48 0.45
N ILE A 201 -13.89 10.29 -0.12
CA ILE A 201 -14.57 9.18 0.55
C ILE A 201 -13.48 8.36 1.24
N VAL A 202 -13.63 8.12 2.53
CA VAL A 202 -12.67 7.34 3.33
C VAL A 202 -13.36 6.14 3.95
N VAL A 203 -12.71 4.99 3.86
CA VAL A 203 -13.11 3.75 4.52
C VAL A 203 -11.98 3.30 5.44
N LYS A 204 -12.30 3.00 6.69
CA LYS A 204 -11.36 2.43 7.67
C LYS A 204 -12.08 1.44 8.59
N PRO A 205 -11.38 0.57 9.32
CA PRO A 205 -12.00 -0.26 10.34
C PRO A 205 -12.73 0.59 11.39
N TYR A 206 -13.86 0.09 11.90
CA TYR A 206 -14.61 0.77 12.96
C TYR A 206 -13.87 0.73 14.31
N ILE A 207 -13.20 -0.40 14.58
CA ILE A 207 -12.41 -0.59 15.79
C ILE A 207 -11.34 0.50 15.82
N ASN A 208 -11.24 1.21 16.94
CA ASN A 208 -10.22 2.22 17.14
C ASN A 208 -8.87 1.52 17.35
N THR A 209 -8.24 1.15 16.25
CA THR A 209 -6.85 0.73 16.25
C THR A 209 -5.98 1.95 16.51
N ASN A 210 -4.88 1.82 17.25
CA ASN A 210 -3.85 2.87 17.42
C ASN A 210 -3.17 3.27 16.09
N VAL A 211 -3.64 2.74 14.97
CA VAL A 211 -2.99 2.73 13.68
C VAL A 211 -3.77 3.61 12.70
N ALA A 212 -3.41 4.89 12.68
CA ALA A 212 -4.08 5.90 11.85
C ALA A 212 -3.92 5.68 10.33
N TRP A 213 -2.95 4.85 9.91
CA TRP A 213 -2.62 4.63 8.49
C TRP A 213 -3.52 3.60 7.81
N LEU A 214 -4.28 2.76 8.54
CA LEU A 214 -5.14 1.75 7.92
C LEU A 214 -6.47 2.38 7.45
N LYS A 215 -6.38 3.13 6.35
CA LYS A 215 -7.51 3.77 5.67
C LYS A 215 -7.36 3.66 4.15
N PHE A 216 -8.50 3.63 3.47
CA PHE A 216 -8.58 3.59 2.01
C PHE A 216 -9.43 4.77 1.54
N GLU A 217 -9.03 5.40 0.44
CA GLU A 217 -9.62 6.65 0.01
C GLU A 217 -9.92 6.70 -1.48
N ARG A 218 -10.97 7.45 -1.82
CA ARG A 218 -11.37 7.75 -3.20
C ARG A 218 -11.74 9.22 -3.31
N LEU A 219 -11.11 9.89 -4.26
CA LEU A 219 -11.38 11.29 -4.57
C LEU A 219 -12.54 11.41 -5.55
N ILE A 220 -13.40 12.40 -5.33
CA ILE A 220 -14.48 12.81 -6.23
C ILE A 220 -14.43 14.33 -6.43
N LYS A 221 -14.87 14.80 -7.59
CA LYS A 221 -15.02 16.25 -7.84
C LYS A 221 -16.46 16.67 -7.62
N VAL A 222 -16.67 17.80 -6.96
CA VAL A 222 -17.98 18.38 -6.72
C VAL A 222 -18.00 19.82 -7.23
N GLY A 223 -19.00 20.18 -8.02
CA GLY A 223 -19.18 21.54 -8.48
C GLY A 223 -20.29 21.68 -9.50
N HIS A 224 -20.59 22.91 -9.90
CA HIS A 224 -21.51 23.15 -11.00
C HIS A 224 -20.82 22.81 -12.31
N TYR A 225 -21.15 21.64 -12.87
CA TYR A 225 -20.68 21.21 -14.18
C TYR A 225 -21.83 21.11 -15.15
N GLU A 226 -21.63 21.74 -16.28
CA GLU A 226 -22.44 21.56 -17.47
C GLU A 226 -21.70 20.61 -18.39
N MET A 227 -22.41 19.56 -18.84
CA MET A 227 -21.84 18.62 -19.80
C MET A 227 -21.48 19.37 -21.09
N PRO A 228 -20.23 19.31 -21.55
CA PRO A 228 -19.81 19.92 -22.79
C PRO A 228 -20.66 19.42 -23.93
N LYS A 229 -21.18 20.35 -24.73
CA LYS A 229 -21.97 20.03 -25.92
C LYS A 229 -21.10 19.51 -27.08
N ILE A 230 -19.78 19.64 -26.95
CA ILE A 230 -18.77 19.33 -27.95
C ILE A 230 -17.57 18.69 -27.24
N PHE A 231 -17.00 17.66 -27.84
CA PHE A 231 -15.73 17.08 -27.44
C PHE A 231 -14.62 17.60 -28.34
N ILE A 232 -13.51 18.03 -27.75
CA ILE A 232 -12.32 18.49 -28.45
C ILE A 232 -11.18 17.55 -28.10
N ALA A 233 -10.63 16.88 -29.10
CA ALA A 233 -9.43 16.06 -28.98
C ALA A 233 -8.26 16.82 -29.60
N THR A 234 -7.14 16.87 -28.88
CA THR A 234 -5.89 17.46 -29.36
C THR A 234 -4.81 16.40 -29.37
N LYS A 235 -4.05 16.35 -30.47
CA LYS A 235 -2.89 15.48 -30.61
C LYS A 235 -1.72 16.35 -31.03
N THR A 236 -0.64 16.28 -30.27
CA THR A 236 0.62 16.95 -30.60
C THR A 236 1.66 15.89 -30.91
N GLU A 237 2.34 16.03 -32.05
CA GLU A 237 3.44 15.18 -32.44
C GLU A 237 4.74 15.98 -32.39
N SER A 238 5.75 15.44 -31.70
CA SER A 238 7.08 16.02 -31.64
C SER A 238 7.79 15.78 -32.97
N MET A 239 8.28 16.86 -33.57
CA MET A 239 9.02 16.80 -34.82
C MET A 239 10.53 16.70 -34.54
N PRO A 240 11.33 16.19 -35.50
CA PRO A 240 12.79 16.19 -35.39
C PRO A 240 13.40 17.59 -35.20
N ASN A 241 12.71 18.62 -35.70
CA ASN A 241 13.05 20.01 -35.46
C ASN A 241 12.32 20.51 -34.20
N PRO A 242 13.03 20.93 -33.13
CA PRO A 242 12.43 21.43 -31.90
C PRO A 242 11.62 22.73 -32.06
N ASP A 243 11.83 23.47 -33.15
CA ASP A 243 11.11 24.72 -33.44
C ASP A 243 9.74 24.47 -34.09
N HIS A 244 9.41 23.23 -34.42
CA HIS A 244 8.17 22.86 -35.12
C HIS A 244 7.41 21.79 -34.33
N ALA A 245 6.09 21.93 -34.26
CA ALA A 245 5.22 20.91 -33.69
C ALA A 245 3.98 20.76 -34.58
N ASN A 246 3.60 19.51 -34.85
CA ASN A 246 2.35 19.22 -35.53
C ASN A 246 1.25 19.11 -34.49
N LEU A 247 0.29 20.04 -34.54
CA LEU A 247 -0.90 20.04 -33.68
C LEU A 247 -2.12 19.70 -34.53
N THR A 248 -2.71 18.54 -34.26
CA THR A 248 -4.00 18.13 -34.84
C THR A 248 -5.09 18.36 -33.81
N ILE A 249 -6.16 19.05 -34.21
CA ILE A 249 -7.32 19.31 -33.36
C ILE A 249 -8.56 18.79 -34.05
N GLU A 250 -9.35 18.01 -33.33
CA GLU A 250 -10.62 17.49 -33.83
C GLU A 250 -11.74 17.82 -32.85
N ALA A 251 -12.82 18.42 -33.38
CA ALA A 251 -14.01 18.74 -32.62
C ALA A 251 -15.21 17.94 -33.14
N ARG A 252 -15.91 17.26 -32.23
CA ARG A 252 -17.10 16.44 -32.55
C ARG A 252 -18.22 16.66 -31.55
N TYR A 253 -19.46 16.59 -32.02
CA TYR A 253 -20.63 16.44 -31.17
C TYR A 253 -20.65 15.05 -30.51
N PRO A 254 -21.39 14.85 -29.40
CA PRO A 254 -21.50 13.55 -28.73
C PRO A 254 -21.96 12.39 -29.62
N HIS A 255 -22.69 12.68 -30.71
CA HIS A 255 -23.16 11.69 -31.69
C HIS A 255 -22.17 11.49 -32.86
N GLY A 256 -20.94 11.98 -32.74
CA GLY A 256 -19.83 11.72 -33.67
C GLY A 256 -19.73 12.65 -34.87
N LYS A 257 -20.72 13.52 -35.13
CA LYS A 257 -20.62 14.50 -36.23
C LYS A 257 -19.55 15.56 -35.93
N ARG A 258 -18.79 15.92 -36.97
CA ARG A 258 -17.80 17.01 -36.90
C ARG A 258 -18.48 18.35 -36.62
N VAL A 259 -17.78 19.19 -35.89
CA VAL A 259 -18.21 20.57 -35.61
C VAL A 259 -17.45 21.52 -36.52
N SER A 260 -18.17 22.38 -37.24
CA SER A 260 -17.59 23.55 -37.91
C SER A 260 -17.61 24.74 -36.96
N GLY A 261 -16.49 25.46 -36.88
CA GLY A 261 -16.36 26.64 -36.02
C GLY A 261 -14.93 27.17 -36.01
N SER A 262 -14.72 28.27 -35.30
CA SER A 262 -13.42 28.91 -35.15
C SER A 262 -12.71 28.43 -33.90
N ILE A 263 -11.39 28.24 -33.97
CA ILE A 263 -10.55 27.86 -32.84
C ILE A 263 -9.52 28.94 -32.53
N LYS A 264 -9.26 29.17 -31.23
CA LYS A 264 -8.16 30.00 -30.75
C LYS A 264 -7.21 29.13 -29.95
N ILE A 265 -5.95 29.13 -30.35
CA ILE A 265 -4.88 28.34 -29.73
C ILE A 265 -3.93 29.31 -29.04
N ASN A 266 -3.67 29.09 -27.75
CA ASN A 266 -2.70 29.86 -26.99
C ASN A 266 -1.51 28.95 -26.67
N CYS A 267 -0.32 29.34 -27.13
CA CYS A 267 0.93 28.65 -26.81
C CYS A 267 1.64 29.42 -25.71
N HIS A 268 1.98 28.74 -24.61
CA HIS A 268 2.82 29.30 -23.56
C HIS A 268 4.21 28.65 -23.65
N GLY A 269 5.24 29.44 -23.93
CA GLY A 269 6.62 29.00 -23.76
C GLY A 269 6.89 28.72 -22.28
N ARG A 270 7.75 27.75 -21.97
CA ARG A 270 8.36 27.73 -20.63
C ARG A 270 9.27 28.94 -20.58
N ASP A 271 8.86 29.97 -19.84
CA ASP A 271 9.76 31.04 -19.42
C ASP A 271 10.85 30.40 -18.54
N THR A 272 11.97 30.01 -19.15
CA THR A 272 13.24 30.12 -18.46
C THR A 272 13.44 31.59 -18.21
N VAL A 273 13.50 31.98 -16.95
CA VAL A 273 13.86 33.31 -16.48
C VAL A 273 14.95 33.89 -17.38
N ILE A 274 14.56 34.84 -18.22
CA ILE A 274 15.24 36.08 -18.63
C ILE A 274 14.24 36.82 -19.53
N ASP A 275 14.03 38.09 -19.20
CA ASP A 275 13.25 39.10 -19.92
C ASP A 275 13.16 38.88 -21.44
N GLN A 276 11.94 38.74 -21.96
CA GLN A 276 11.27 39.74 -22.79
C GLN A 276 9.94 39.17 -23.31
N GLY A 277 8.87 39.93 -23.12
CA GLY A 277 7.51 39.55 -23.47
C GLY A 277 7.34 39.23 -24.95
N GLY A 278 7.07 37.96 -25.24
CA GLY A 278 6.65 37.48 -26.55
C GLY A 278 5.36 36.68 -26.43
N VAL A 279 4.20 37.36 -26.48
CA VAL A 279 2.91 36.67 -26.65
C VAL A 279 2.71 36.45 -28.15
N GLY A 280 3.04 35.26 -28.63
CA GLY A 280 2.75 34.85 -30.01
C GLY A 280 1.27 34.52 -30.17
N PHE A 281 0.54 35.33 -30.96
CA PHE A 281 -0.84 35.05 -31.34
C PHE A 281 -0.88 34.40 -32.72
N ALA A 282 -1.33 33.15 -32.81
CA ALA A 282 -1.72 32.53 -34.08
C ALA A 282 -3.24 32.50 -34.17
N LEU A 283 -3.81 33.38 -34.98
CA LEU A 283 -5.23 33.36 -35.33
C LEU A 283 -5.37 32.55 -36.63
N LEU A 284 -5.62 31.25 -36.49
CA LEU A 284 -5.89 30.37 -37.63
C LEU A 284 -7.39 30.30 -37.86
N SER A 285 -7.87 31.17 -38.75
CA SER A 285 -9.22 31.13 -39.31
C SER A 285 -9.28 30.00 -40.33
N PHE A 286 -9.75 28.82 -39.94
CA PHE A 286 -10.08 27.77 -40.89
C PHE A 286 -11.56 27.88 -41.26
N LEU A 287 -11.85 28.22 -42.52
CA LEU A 287 -13.13 27.94 -43.15
C LEU A 287 -13.14 26.45 -43.54
N PHE A 288 -13.96 25.65 -42.85
CA PHE A 288 -14.32 24.29 -43.26
C PHE A 288 -15.85 24.19 -43.38
#